data_AF-A0A0X3V3N1-F1
#
_entry.id   AF-A0A0X3V3N1-F1
#
_cell.length_a   1.000
_cell.length_b   1.000
_cell.length_c   1.000
_cell.angle_alpha   90.00
_cell.angle_beta   90.00
_cell.angle_gamma   90.00
#
_symmetry.space_group_name_H-M   'P 1'
#
loop_
_entity.id
_entity.type
_entity.pdbx_description
1 polymer ?
#
loop_
_entity_poly.entity_id
_entity_poly.type
_entity_poly.pdbx_seq_one_letter_code
_entity_poly.pdbx_strand_id
1 'polypeptide(L)'
;MERLLVFKNLRKRWRAGLVAVTAIGLGLGAVVYTQGASAATWPTATGTTKLTATKAVSGTLDGGLKRFIGSGALGGDSQEEGQDPLFELADGATLKNVILGSPAADGVHCKGSCTLTNVWWENVGEDAATFLGGSSATYTVNGGGAKSADDKVFQHNGGGTLTIKNFAVDDFGKLYRSCGNCKTQYKRKVVVDNVTATYPGLSLVGINANYGDTATLSNITIVNDTKKKLAICITFKGNNTGAEPTKVATFTGSTGGDGTNCKFTKANVTYK
;
A
#
# COMPACT_ATOMS: atom_id res chain seq x y z
N MET A 1 -44.59 47.50 -34.50
CA MET A 1 -46.05 47.45 -34.33
C MET A 1 -46.30 46.65 -33.08
N GLU A 2 -46.48 47.31 -31.93
CA GLU A 2 -47.81 47.59 -31.34
C GLU A 2 -48.59 46.30 -31.05
N ARG A 3 -49.18 46.03 -29.89
CA ARG A 3 -49.51 46.80 -28.69
C ARG A 3 -49.95 45.80 -27.61
N LEU A 4 -49.77 46.19 -26.35
CA LEU A 4 -50.51 45.74 -25.17
C LEU A 4 -52.00 45.43 -25.42
N LEU A 5 -52.58 44.52 -24.64
CA LEU A 5 -53.67 44.90 -23.70
C LEU A 5 -53.99 43.80 -22.66
N VAL A 6 -54.05 44.30 -21.43
CA VAL A 6 -54.50 43.70 -20.16
C VAL A 6 -56.02 43.54 -20.14
N PHE A 7 -56.56 42.62 -19.32
CA PHE A 7 -57.82 42.65 -18.53
C PHE A 7 -58.23 41.17 -18.26
N LYS A 8 -58.80 40.71 -17.15
CA LYS A 8 -59.39 41.27 -15.93
C LYS A 8 -59.56 40.11 -14.93
N ASN A 9 -59.49 40.42 -13.64
CA ASN A 9 -59.87 39.55 -12.51
C ASN A 9 -61.24 38.88 -12.67
N LEU A 10 -61.37 37.62 -12.24
CA LEU A 10 -62.61 37.10 -11.66
C LEU A 10 -62.32 36.29 -10.40
N ARG A 11 -62.96 36.68 -9.29
CA ARG A 11 -62.91 36.02 -7.99
C ARG A 11 -63.75 34.74 -8.00
N LYS A 12 -63.39 33.82 -7.08
CA LYS A 12 -64.22 33.31 -5.96
C LYS A 12 -64.45 31.77 -5.91
N ARG A 13 -64.16 31.24 -4.70
CA ARG A 13 -64.76 30.11 -3.95
C ARG A 13 -64.14 28.71 -4.07
N TRP A 14 -63.36 28.40 -3.02
CA TRP A 14 -63.48 27.25 -2.09
C TRP A 14 -64.10 25.95 -2.62
N ARG A 15 -63.30 24.88 -2.55
CA ARG A 15 -63.68 23.59 -1.95
C ARG A 15 -62.41 22.81 -1.61
N ALA A 16 -62.18 22.59 -0.32
CA ALA A 16 -61.23 21.61 0.18
C ALA A 16 -61.73 20.22 -0.24
N GLY A 17 -60.94 19.52 -1.04
CA GLY A 17 -61.13 18.10 -1.35
C GLY A 17 -59.88 17.36 -0.91
N LEU A 18 -59.98 16.64 0.21
CA LEU A 18 -59.02 15.62 0.58
C LEU A 18 -59.00 14.56 -0.53
N VAL A 19 -57.92 14.54 -1.31
CA VAL A 19 -57.58 13.40 -2.16
C VAL A 19 -56.63 12.53 -1.35
N ALA A 20 -57.12 11.36 -0.94
CA ALA A 20 -56.30 10.31 -0.38
C ALA A 20 -55.30 9.86 -1.47
N VAL A 21 -54.05 10.29 -1.34
CA VAL A 21 -52.95 9.77 -2.18
C VAL A 21 -52.51 8.45 -1.57
N THR A 22 -52.91 7.38 -2.23
CA THR A 22 -52.36 6.03 -2.12
C THR A 22 -50.83 6.08 -2.08
N ALA A 23 -50.23 5.53 -1.02
CA ALA A 23 -48.79 5.37 -0.88
C ALA A 23 -48.29 4.40 -1.96
N ILE A 24 -47.78 4.95 -3.07
CA ILE A 24 -46.93 4.21 -3.99
C ILE A 24 -45.57 4.10 -3.29
N GLY A 25 -45.25 2.88 -2.85
CA GLY A 25 -43.92 2.54 -2.34
C GLY A 25 -42.89 2.74 -3.43
N LEU A 26 -42.32 3.95 -3.50
CA LEU A 26 -41.08 4.21 -4.21
C LEU A 26 -39.97 3.53 -3.40
N GLY A 27 -39.54 2.36 -3.89
CA GLY A 27 -38.33 1.73 -3.42
C GLY A 27 -37.21 2.76 -3.49
N LEU A 28 -36.72 3.16 -2.33
CA LEU A 28 -35.44 3.84 -2.20
C LEU A 28 -34.40 2.84 -2.68
N GLY A 29 -34.08 2.90 -3.98
CA GLY A 29 -32.86 2.31 -4.50
C GLY A 29 -31.74 2.96 -3.72
N ALA A 30 -31.15 2.20 -2.78
CA ALA A 30 -29.93 2.59 -2.13
C ALA A 30 -28.91 2.79 -3.26
N VAL A 31 -28.63 4.05 -3.59
CA VAL A 31 -27.46 4.41 -4.38
C VAL A 31 -26.29 3.97 -3.51
N VAL A 32 -25.80 2.77 -3.77
CA VAL A 32 -24.51 2.33 -3.25
C VAL A 32 -23.52 3.25 -3.94
N TYR A 33 -23.16 4.34 -3.27
CA TYR A 33 -21.95 5.07 -3.59
C TYR A 33 -20.83 4.05 -3.44
N THR A 34 -20.39 3.49 -4.57
CA THR A 34 -19.09 2.85 -4.64
C THR A 34 -18.10 3.94 -4.31
N GLN A 35 -17.77 4.07 -3.01
CA GLN A 35 -16.62 4.83 -2.59
C GLN A 35 -15.43 4.15 -3.25
N GLY A 36 -15.07 4.64 -4.43
CA GLY A 36 -13.82 4.28 -5.06
C GLY A 36 -12.75 4.62 -4.03
N ALA A 37 -12.04 3.61 -3.53
CA ALA A 37 -10.81 3.76 -2.77
C ALA A 37 -10.06 5.01 -3.25
N SER A 38 -10.05 6.03 -2.39
CA SER A 38 -9.31 7.26 -2.59
C SER A 38 -7.84 6.89 -2.63
N ALA A 39 -7.06 7.51 -3.52
CA ALA A 39 -5.63 7.66 -3.27
C ALA A 39 -5.50 8.17 -1.82
N ALA A 40 -4.69 7.49 -0.99
CA ALA A 40 -4.72 7.73 0.44
C ALA A 40 -4.49 9.22 0.73
N THR A 41 -5.32 9.79 1.60
CA THR A 41 -5.12 11.18 2.04
C THR A 41 -3.85 11.22 2.88
N TRP A 42 -2.78 11.78 2.32
CA TRP A 42 -1.50 11.90 3.01
C TRP A 42 -1.65 12.77 4.24
N PRO A 43 -1.14 12.34 5.42
CA PRO A 43 -1.26 13.09 6.64
C PRO A 43 -0.39 14.35 6.61
N THR A 44 -0.81 15.37 7.35
CA THR A 44 0.05 16.51 7.66
C THR A 44 0.89 16.19 8.88
N ALA A 45 2.19 16.43 8.81
CA ALA A 45 3.08 16.20 9.93
C ALA A 45 2.80 17.16 11.09
N THR A 46 2.82 16.65 12.33
CA THR A 46 2.65 17.46 13.55
C THR A 46 3.94 18.18 13.98
N GLY A 47 5.05 17.84 13.34
CA GLY A 47 6.37 18.44 13.53
C GLY A 47 7.43 17.60 12.82
N THR A 48 8.67 18.08 12.79
CA THR A 48 9.81 17.37 12.18
C THR A 48 10.89 17.08 13.23
N THR A 49 11.52 15.91 13.16
CA THR A 49 12.66 15.51 13.99
C THR A 49 13.74 14.92 13.09
N LYS A 50 14.97 15.38 13.30
CA LYS A 50 16.15 14.85 12.60
C LYS A 50 16.76 13.72 13.41
N LEU A 51 17.09 12.62 12.76
CA LEU A 51 17.83 11.50 13.35
C LEU A 51 19.24 11.50 12.77
N THR A 52 20.25 11.55 13.63
CA THR A 52 21.66 11.43 13.23
C THR A 52 22.22 10.02 13.40
N ALA A 53 21.43 9.13 14.02
CA ALA A 53 21.73 7.73 14.25
C ALA A 53 20.42 6.93 14.37
N THR A 54 20.47 5.62 14.12
CA THR A 54 19.31 4.72 14.16
C THR A 54 18.61 4.80 15.50
N LYS A 55 17.29 4.96 15.46
CA LYS A 55 16.46 4.95 16.66
C LYS A 55 15.97 3.53 16.93
N ALA A 56 16.56 2.88 17.94
CA ALA A 56 16.07 1.59 18.43
C ALA A 56 14.67 1.75 19.05
N VAL A 57 13.77 0.82 18.73
CA VAL A 57 12.40 0.75 19.25
C VAL A 57 12.15 -0.64 19.84
N SER A 58 11.87 -0.67 21.14
CA SER A 58 11.31 -1.82 21.85
C SER A 58 9.89 -1.47 22.31
N GLY A 59 8.99 -2.48 22.35
CA GLY A 59 7.58 -2.24 22.67
C GLY A 59 6.89 -1.40 21.60
N THR A 60 6.15 -0.35 21.98
CA THR A 60 5.41 0.50 21.03
C THR A 60 5.96 1.93 21.02
N LEU A 61 6.26 2.44 19.84
CA LEU A 61 6.49 3.86 19.59
C LEU A 61 5.33 4.45 18.78
N ASP A 62 4.60 5.38 19.40
CA ASP A 62 3.64 6.24 18.70
C ASP A 62 4.31 7.58 18.36
N GLY A 63 4.46 7.87 17.08
CA GLY A 63 5.06 9.11 16.60
C GLY A 63 4.11 10.30 16.59
N GLY A 64 2.80 10.10 16.79
CA GLY A 64 1.81 11.19 16.74
C GLY A 64 1.80 11.95 15.42
N LEU A 65 2.03 11.27 14.29
CA LEU A 65 2.24 11.81 12.94
C LEU A 65 3.39 12.81 12.84
N LYS A 66 4.39 12.69 13.70
CA LYS A 66 5.64 13.44 13.54
C LYS A 66 6.42 12.91 12.33
N ARG A 67 7.04 13.84 11.60
CA ARG A 67 7.99 13.55 10.53
C ARG A 67 9.38 13.29 11.10
N PHE A 68 10.03 12.24 10.63
CA PHE A 68 11.41 11.89 10.91
C PHE A 68 12.19 11.92 9.61
N ILE A 69 13.36 12.56 9.64
CA ILE A 69 14.29 12.60 8.51
C ILE A 69 15.69 12.23 8.98
N GLY A 70 16.45 11.57 8.12
CA GLY A 70 17.86 11.28 8.31
C GLY A 70 18.73 12.54 8.23
N SER A 71 19.88 12.48 8.90
CA SER A 71 20.91 13.52 8.88
C SER A 71 22.24 12.92 9.34
N GLY A 72 23.36 13.60 9.07
CA GLY A 72 24.68 13.07 9.42
C GLY A 72 24.92 11.70 8.77
N ALA A 73 25.21 10.68 9.58
CA ALA A 73 25.41 9.30 9.11
C ALA A 73 24.18 8.70 8.41
N LEU A 74 22.97 9.19 8.71
CA LEU A 74 21.72 8.79 8.08
C LEU A 74 21.27 9.75 6.97
N GLY A 75 22.14 10.67 6.55
CA GLY A 75 21.80 11.70 5.57
C GLY A 75 21.79 11.23 4.11
N GLY A 76 22.05 9.94 3.86
CA GLY A 76 22.06 9.36 2.52
C GLY A 76 20.66 9.14 1.94
N ASP A 77 20.54 9.37 0.64
CA ASP A 77 19.38 9.08 -0.20
C ASP A 77 19.76 8.19 -1.41
N SER A 78 20.93 7.56 -1.35
CA SER A 78 21.39 6.65 -2.40
C SER A 78 20.67 5.31 -2.35
N GLN A 79 20.74 4.56 -3.45
CA GLN A 79 20.32 3.16 -3.55
C GLN A 79 21.46 2.19 -3.17
N GLU A 80 22.41 2.62 -2.35
CA GLU A 80 23.52 1.77 -1.93
C GLU A 80 23.03 0.75 -0.90
N GLU A 81 23.40 -0.51 -1.09
CA GLU A 81 22.99 -1.60 -0.21
C GLU A 81 23.66 -1.51 1.16
N GLY A 82 22.88 -1.69 2.23
CA GLY A 82 23.38 -1.83 3.60
C GLY A 82 23.53 -0.53 4.36
N GLN A 83 22.73 0.48 4.02
CA GLN A 83 22.62 1.70 4.81
C GLN A 83 21.94 1.42 6.16
N ASP A 84 22.22 2.24 7.16
CA ASP A 84 21.55 2.14 8.46
C ASP A 84 20.11 2.67 8.35
N PRO A 85 19.12 2.01 9.00
CA PRO A 85 17.74 2.47 8.98
C PRO A 85 17.53 3.68 9.92
N LEU A 86 16.47 4.46 9.69
CA LEU A 86 16.04 5.46 10.67
C LEU A 86 15.54 4.80 11.95
N PHE A 87 14.82 3.68 11.83
CA PHE A 87 14.27 2.94 12.97
C PHE A 87 14.67 1.47 12.91
N GLU A 88 15.15 0.93 14.03
CA GLU A 88 15.36 -0.50 14.20
C GLU A 88 14.40 -1.03 15.27
N LEU A 89 13.48 -1.90 14.86
CA LEU A 89 12.46 -2.49 15.71
C LEU A 89 12.91 -3.86 16.21
N ALA A 90 12.90 -4.02 17.53
CA ALA A 90 13.07 -5.33 18.18
C ALA A 90 11.90 -6.27 17.85
N ASP A 91 12.08 -7.57 18.08
CA ASP A 91 11.01 -8.56 17.96
C ASP A 91 9.81 -8.19 18.84
N GLY A 92 8.61 -8.24 18.28
CA GLY A 92 7.35 -7.82 18.87
C GLY A 92 7.09 -6.31 18.87
N ALA A 93 8.01 -5.47 18.37
CA ALA A 93 7.85 -4.02 18.46
C ALA A 93 6.80 -3.47 17.47
N THR A 94 6.22 -2.32 17.82
CA THR A 94 5.25 -1.59 17.01
C THR A 94 5.72 -0.16 16.77
N LEU A 95 5.70 0.27 15.51
CA LEU A 95 5.85 1.66 15.10
C LEU A 95 4.50 2.15 14.56
N LYS A 96 3.98 3.25 15.08
CA LYS A 96 2.70 3.79 14.58
C LYS A 96 2.65 5.30 14.51
N ASN A 97 1.84 5.80 13.57
CA ASN A 97 1.63 7.23 13.33
C ASN A 97 2.96 7.96 13.11
N VAL A 98 3.72 7.53 12.11
CA VAL A 98 5.04 8.09 11.79
C VAL A 98 5.05 8.50 10.34
N ILE A 99 5.67 9.64 10.04
CA ILE A 99 6.00 10.05 8.69
C ILE A 99 7.53 9.99 8.56
N LEU A 100 8.05 9.28 7.56
CA LEU A 100 9.45 9.28 7.17
C LEU A 100 9.55 10.21 5.95
N GLY A 101 10.27 11.32 6.13
CA GLY A 101 10.58 12.25 5.05
C GLY A 101 11.93 11.95 4.42
N SER A 102 12.35 12.79 3.47
CA SER A 102 13.66 12.66 2.80
C SER A 102 14.75 13.46 3.52
N PRO A 103 15.97 12.92 3.69
CA PRO A 103 16.38 11.55 3.40
C PRO A 103 15.77 10.54 4.37
N ALA A 104 15.40 9.36 3.87
CA ALA A 104 14.81 8.29 4.67
C ALA A 104 15.80 7.15 5.01
N ALA A 105 17.07 7.25 4.60
CA ALA A 105 18.09 6.20 4.74
C ALA A 105 17.54 4.83 4.30
N ASP A 106 17.86 3.74 5.02
CA ASP A 106 17.24 2.42 4.77
C ASP A 106 15.93 2.20 5.58
N GLY A 107 15.15 3.28 5.73
CA GLY A 107 13.79 3.25 6.25
C GLY A 107 13.67 2.64 7.65
N VAL A 108 12.99 1.49 7.74
CA VAL A 108 12.66 0.79 8.99
C VAL A 108 13.09 -0.67 8.93
N HIS A 109 13.89 -1.13 9.89
CA HIS A 109 14.24 -2.54 10.02
C HIS A 109 13.43 -3.23 11.10
N CYS A 110 12.86 -4.39 10.78
CA CYS A 110 12.22 -5.28 11.74
C CYS A 110 13.11 -6.50 12.01
N LYS A 111 13.75 -6.55 13.19
CA LYS A 111 14.69 -7.62 13.57
C LYS A 111 14.00 -8.95 13.92
N GLY A 112 12.71 -8.90 14.18
CA GLY A 112 11.82 -10.04 14.39
C GLY A 112 10.41 -9.67 13.92
N SER A 113 9.40 -10.35 14.45
CA SER A 113 8.01 -9.96 14.27
C SER A 113 7.82 -8.48 14.60
N CYS A 114 7.06 -7.73 13.81
CA CYS A 114 6.86 -6.31 14.04
C CYS A 114 5.52 -5.83 13.48
N THR A 115 5.04 -4.70 13.96
CA THR A 115 3.85 -4.04 13.44
C THR A 115 4.14 -2.60 13.05
N LEU A 116 3.87 -2.25 11.79
CA LEU A 116 3.89 -0.89 11.26
C LEU A 116 2.43 -0.47 11.05
N THR A 117 1.95 0.51 11.81
CA THR A 117 0.56 0.98 11.68
C THR A 117 0.52 2.46 11.33
N ASN A 118 -0.12 2.82 10.21
CA ASN A 118 -0.23 4.23 9.80
C ASN A 118 1.16 4.90 9.69
N VAL A 119 2.08 4.24 8.98
CA VAL A 119 3.45 4.73 8.71
C VAL A 119 3.54 5.18 7.26
N TRP A 120 4.11 6.36 7.03
CA TRP A 120 4.10 7.03 5.73
C TRP A 120 5.51 7.37 5.28
N TRP A 121 5.89 7.00 4.07
CA TRP A 121 7.17 7.35 3.46
C TRP A 121 6.93 8.34 2.34
N GLU A 122 7.34 9.59 2.54
CA GLU A 122 7.16 10.67 1.55
C GLU A 122 8.08 10.51 0.35
N ASN A 123 9.25 9.93 0.59
CA ASN A 123 10.24 9.52 -0.41
C ASN A 123 10.99 8.33 0.20
N VAL A 124 10.97 7.18 -0.46
CA VAL A 124 11.70 6.00 0.01
C VAL A 124 13.20 6.22 -0.25
N GLY A 125 14.04 5.85 0.71
CA GLY A 125 15.49 5.84 0.52
C GLY A 125 15.89 4.56 -0.22
N GLU A 126 16.68 3.69 0.43
CA GLU A 126 17.00 2.37 -0.12
C GLU A 126 15.74 1.48 -0.16
N ASP A 127 15.26 1.02 1.00
CA ASP A 127 13.96 0.39 1.17
C ASP A 127 13.06 1.20 2.13
N ALA A 128 11.73 1.05 2.03
CA ALA A 128 10.83 1.64 3.03
C ALA A 128 10.88 0.87 4.34
N ALA A 129 10.82 -0.46 4.26
CA ALA A 129 11.08 -1.34 5.39
C ALA A 129 11.67 -2.70 5.00
N THR A 130 12.56 -3.19 5.85
CA THR A 130 13.27 -4.46 5.69
C THR A 130 12.94 -5.42 6.84
N PHE A 131 12.47 -6.62 6.49
CA PHE A 131 12.01 -7.65 7.43
C PHE A 131 13.06 -8.75 7.58
N LEU A 132 13.56 -8.96 8.81
CA LEU A 132 14.79 -9.73 9.09
C LEU A 132 14.60 -10.91 10.06
N GLY A 133 13.39 -11.14 10.58
CA GLY A 133 13.08 -12.20 11.53
C GLY A 133 13.19 -13.62 10.97
N GLY A 134 13.04 -14.62 11.85
CA GLY A 134 13.14 -16.05 11.49
C GLY A 134 11.89 -16.63 10.81
N SER A 135 11.89 -17.94 10.53
CA SER A 135 10.81 -18.64 9.80
C SER A 135 9.41 -18.53 10.43
N SER A 136 9.31 -18.28 11.73
CA SER A 136 8.04 -18.10 12.46
C SER A 136 7.64 -16.64 12.63
N ALA A 137 8.43 -15.69 12.13
CA ALA A 137 8.16 -14.26 12.32
C ALA A 137 6.85 -13.85 11.62
N THR A 138 6.16 -12.91 12.25
CA THR A 138 4.93 -12.31 11.71
C THR A 138 5.09 -10.81 11.64
N TYR A 139 4.93 -10.25 10.45
CA TYR A 139 5.04 -8.81 10.22
C TYR A 139 3.69 -8.30 9.73
N THR A 140 3.27 -7.15 10.25
CA THR A 140 2.04 -6.49 9.80
C THR A 140 2.35 -5.06 9.41
N VAL A 141 2.02 -4.69 8.17
CA VAL A 141 1.90 -3.31 7.71
C VAL A 141 0.41 -3.03 7.56
N ASN A 142 -0.12 -2.07 8.31
CA ASN A 142 -1.54 -1.74 8.33
C ASN A 142 -1.78 -0.23 8.24
N GLY A 143 -2.37 0.22 7.14
CA GLY A 143 -2.50 1.66 6.89
C GLY A 143 -1.17 2.27 6.43
N GLY A 144 -1.20 3.54 6.07
CA GLY A 144 -0.02 4.27 5.62
C GLY A 144 0.15 4.27 4.10
N GLY A 145 1.32 4.73 3.66
CA GLY A 145 1.67 4.71 2.24
C GLY A 145 3.13 5.04 1.97
N ALA A 146 3.59 4.74 0.75
CA ALA A 146 4.95 5.02 0.30
C ALA A 146 4.94 5.67 -1.09
N LYS A 147 5.92 6.55 -1.32
CA LYS A 147 6.16 7.25 -2.57
C LYS A 147 7.60 7.10 -3.03
N SER A 148 7.80 7.18 -4.34
CA SER A 148 9.11 7.35 -4.98
C SER A 148 10.12 6.32 -4.48
N ALA A 149 9.78 5.05 -4.64
CA ALA A 149 10.66 3.93 -4.32
C ALA A 149 11.34 3.44 -5.59
N ASP A 150 12.61 3.79 -5.80
CA ASP A 150 13.34 3.46 -7.03
C ASP A 150 13.39 1.95 -7.29
N ASP A 151 13.68 1.14 -6.27
CA ASP A 151 13.69 -0.33 -6.38
C ASP A 151 12.55 -0.99 -5.60
N LYS A 152 12.56 -0.92 -4.27
CA LYS A 152 11.73 -1.74 -3.39
C LYS A 152 11.13 -0.91 -2.26
N VAL A 153 9.84 -1.15 -1.99
CA VAL A 153 9.19 -0.59 -0.79
C VAL A 153 9.43 -1.55 0.38
N PHE A 154 9.08 -2.83 0.22
CA PHE A 154 9.22 -3.83 1.27
C PHE A 154 10.17 -4.95 0.87
N GLN A 155 11.34 -4.97 1.52
CA GLN A 155 12.35 -6.02 1.35
C GLN A 155 12.18 -7.09 2.43
N HIS A 156 12.08 -8.35 2.02
CA HIS A 156 11.90 -9.48 2.94
C HIS A 156 13.12 -10.41 2.87
N ASN A 157 14.07 -10.16 3.76
CA ASN A 157 15.34 -10.88 3.88
C ASN A 157 15.24 -12.08 4.83
N GLY A 158 14.51 -11.91 5.94
CA GLY A 158 14.22 -12.96 6.92
C GLY A 158 13.20 -14.00 6.44
N GLY A 159 12.77 -14.89 7.32
CA GLY A 159 11.66 -15.81 7.09
C GLY A 159 10.32 -15.25 7.59
N GLY A 160 9.28 -16.06 7.46
CA GLY A 160 7.98 -15.79 8.05
C GLY A 160 6.95 -15.23 7.09
N THR A 161 5.95 -14.54 7.66
CA THR A 161 4.79 -14.00 6.93
C THR A 161 4.71 -12.50 7.07
N LEU A 162 4.70 -11.77 5.96
CA LEU A 162 4.35 -10.35 5.90
C LEU A 162 2.90 -10.17 5.46
N THR A 163 2.12 -9.41 6.21
CA THR A 163 0.78 -8.97 5.82
C THR A 163 0.78 -7.47 5.57
N ILE A 164 0.49 -7.04 4.35
CA ILE A 164 0.36 -5.64 3.94
C ILE A 164 -1.13 -5.37 3.72
N LYS A 165 -1.70 -4.46 4.49
CA LYS A 165 -3.11 -4.11 4.35
C LYS A 165 -3.41 -2.63 4.48
N ASN A 166 -4.46 -2.19 3.80
CA ASN A 166 -4.94 -0.80 3.83
C ASN A 166 -3.85 0.21 3.42
N PHE A 167 -2.97 -0.16 2.49
CA PHE A 167 -1.77 0.61 2.15
C PHE A 167 -1.90 1.27 0.78
N ALA A 168 -1.29 2.45 0.62
CA ALA A 168 -1.17 3.11 -0.68
C ALA A 168 0.28 3.20 -1.15
N VAL A 169 0.54 2.89 -2.41
CA VAL A 169 1.86 3.04 -3.02
C VAL A 169 1.74 3.84 -4.31
N ASP A 170 2.66 4.75 -4.54
CA ASP A 170 2.67 5.66 -5.69
C ASP A 170 4.11 5.83 -6.18
N ASP A 171 4.34 5.74 -7.48
CA ASP A 171 5.67 5.82 -8.11
C ASP A 171 6.71 4.87 -7.45
N PHE A 172 6.72 3.61 -7.88
CA PHE A 172 7.48 2.57 -7.20
C PHE A 172 8.02 1.48 -8.13
N GLY A 173 9.22 0.96 -7.86
CA GLY A 173 9.71 -0.25 -8.51
C GLY A 173 8.86 -1.45 -8.10
N LYS A 174 9.01 -1.92 -6.86
CA LYS A 174 8.40 -3.15 -6.34
C LYS A 174 7.79 -2.90 -4.97
N LEU A 175 6.49 -3.15 -4.79
CA LEU A 175 5.88 -3.01 -3.46
C LEU A 175 6.47 -4.03 -2.47
N TYR A 176 6.64 -5.29 -2.89
CA TYR A 176 7.24 -6.33 -2.06
C TYR A 176 8.18 -7.22 -2.85
N ARG A 177 9.33 -7.54 -2.25
CA ARG A 177 10.27 -8.53 -2.78
C ARG A 177 10.75 -9.50 -1.70
N SER A 178 10.52 -10.80 -1.94
CA SER A 178 11.24 -11.87 -1.24
C SER A 178 12.71 -11.85 -1.69
N CYS A 179 13.68 -11.81 -0.78
CA CYS A 179 15.08 -11.77 -1.18
C CYS A 179 15.45 -13.00 -2.03
N GLY A 180 15.90 -12.78 -3.27
CA GLY A 180 16.10 -13.87 -4.23
C GLY A 180 17.52 -14.40 -4.32
N ASN A 181 18.50 -13.71 -3.73
CA ASN A 181 19.93 -14.04 -3.82
C ASN A 181 20.64 -13.97 -2.45
N CYS A 182 19.90 -13.78 -1.36
CA CYS A 182 20.41 -13.85 0.01
C CYS A 182 21.10 -15.21 0.28
N LYS A 183 22.19 -15.16 1.07
CA LYS A 183 22.95 -16.35 1.48
C LYS A 183 22.08 -17.39 2.20
N THR A 184 21.21 -16.91 3.10
CA THR A 184 20.20 -17.75 3.75
C THR A 184 18.86 -17.53 3.04
N GLN A 185 18.25 -18.63 2.61
CA GLN A 185 16.96 -18.61 1.92
C GLN A 185 15.88 -19.20 2.81
N TYR A 186 14.69 -18.66 2.66
CA TYR A 186 13.52 -19.01 3.44
C TYR A 186 12.35 -19.27 2.50
N LYS A 187 11.42 -20.10 2.96
CA LYS A 187 10.05 -20.07 2.45
C LYS A 187 9.33 -18.88 3.05
N ARG A 188 9.02 -17.88 2.23
CA ARG A 188 8.37 -16.63 2.66
C ARG A 188 6.91 -16.59 2.22
N LYS A 189 6.07 -15.95 3.02
CA LYS A 189 4.68 -15.69 2.67
C LYS A 189 4.41 -14.18 2.68
N VAL A 190 3.70 -13.71 1.67
CA VAL A 190 3.12 -12.37 1.66
C VAL A 190 1.62 -12.43 1.47
N VAL A 191 0.90 -11.62 2.22
CA VAL A 191 -0.53 -11.37 2.07
C VAL A 191 -0.70 -9.89 1.79
N VAL A 192 -1.37 -9.55 0.69
CA VAL A 192 -1.62 -8.17 0.26
C VAL A 192 -3.12 -7.98 0.15
N ASP A 193 -3.69 -7.12 0.99
CA ASP A 193 -5.14 -6.91 1.06
C ASP A 193 -5.50 -5.44 1.11
N ASN A 194 -6.47 -5.02 0.31
CA ASN A 194 -6.93 -3.62 0.27
C ASN A 194 -5.77 -2.64 0.04
N VAL A 195 -5.05 -2.82 -1.06
CA VAL A 195 -3.92 -1.97 -1.46
C VAL A 195 -4.28 -1.17 -2.70
N THR A 196 -3.97 0.12 -2.66
CA THR A 196 -4.08 1.02 -3.83
C THR A 196 -2.68 1.31 -4.38
N ALA A 197 -2.45 0.97 -5.64
CA ALA A 197 -1.20 1.22 -6.34
C ALA A 197 -1.41 2.20 -7.49
N THR A 198 -0.77 3.36 -7.41
CA THR A 198 -0.78 4.37 -8.47
C THR A 198 0.39 4.14 -9.40
N TYR A 199 0.12 3.97 -10.68
CA TYR A 199 1.11 3.82 -11.73
C TYR A 199 1.80 5.16 -12.01
N PRO A 200 3.12 5.22 -12.25
CA PRO A 200 4.01 4.11 -12.65
C PRO A 200 4.44 3.15 -11.54
N GLY A 201 4.59 1.88 -11.92
CA GLY A 201 5.39 0.93 -11.16
C GLY A 201 5.69 -0.38 -11.89
N LEU A 202 6.64 -1.17 -11.41
CA LEU A 202 7.08 -2.41 -12.10
C LEU A 202 6.28 -3.63 -11.63
N SER A 203 6.15 -3.85 -10.32
CA SER A 203 5.38 -4.98 -9.79
C SER A 203 4.87 -4.79 -8.37
N LEU A 204 3.72 -5.37 -8.01
CA LEU A 204 3.31 -5.43 -6.61
C LEU A 204 4.12 -6.46 -5.82
N VAL A 205 4.27 -7.68 -6.33
CA VAL A 205 4.90 -8.77 -5.59
C VAL A 205 5.91 -9.53 -6.43
N GLY A 206 7.12 -9.72 -5.92
CA GLY A 206 8.13 -10.66 -6.43
C GLY A 206 8.45 -11.77 -5.43
N ILE A 207 8.22 -13.03 -5.80
CA ILE A 207 8.43 -14.22 -4.94
C ILE A 207 9.31 -15.28 -5.59
N ASN A 208 9.99 -16.10 -4.79
CA ASN A 208 10.84 -17.19 -5.28
C ASN A 208 10.08 -18.52 -5.25
N ALA A 209 9.52 -18.94 -6.39
CA ALA A 209 8.65 -20.11 -6.46
C ALA A 209 9.37 -21.42 -6.09
N ASN A 210 10.67 -21.53 -6.41
CA ASN A 210 11.49 -22.69 -6.08
C ASN A 210 11.75 -22.88 -4.58
N TYR A 211 11.60 -21.83 -3.75
CA TYR A 211 11.65 -21.95 -2.29
C TYR A 211 10.26 -22.17 -1.67
N GLY A 212 9.22 -22.30 -2.49
CA GLY A 212 7.85 -22.50 -2.05
C GLY A 212 7.18 -21.22 -1.54
N ASP A 213 7.71 -20.05 -1.89
CA ASP A 213 7.12 -18.77 -1.52
C ASP A 213 5.67 -18.68 -2.01
N THR A 214 4.82 -17.99 -1.23
CA THR A 214 3.44 -17.73 -1.65
C THR A 214 3.06 -16.28 -1.45
N ALA A 215 2.31 -15.76 -2.41
CA ALA A 215 1.68 -14.44 -2.40
C ALA A 215 0.18 -14.62 -2.50
N THR A 216 -0.58 -14.04 -1.57
CA THR A 216 -2.05 -13.99 -1.63
C THR A 216 -2.46 -12.55 -1.79
N LEU A 217 -3.23 -12.23 -2.83
CA LEU A 217 -3.65 -10.84 -3.10
C LEU A 217 -5.18 -10.73 -3.23
N SER A 218 -5.75 -9.76 -2.54
CA SER A 218 -7.18 -9.43 -2.56
C SER A 218 -7.39 -7.92 -2.50
N ASN A 219 -8.53 -7.45 -3.04
CA ASN A 219 -8.95 -6.05 -2.97
C ASN A 219 -7.88 -5.05 -3.48
N ILE A 220 -7.25 -5.36 -4.61
CA ILE A 220 -6.22 -4.53 -5.21
C ILE A 220 -6.86 -3.49 -6.12
N THR A 221 -6.55 -2.22 -5.90
CA THR A 221 -6.91 -1.12 -6.81
C THR A 221 -5.66 -0.62 -7.51
N ILE A 222 -5.68 -0.55 -8.83
CA ILE A 222 -4.62 0.02 -9.64
C ILE A 222 -5.14 1.30 -10.28
N VAL A 223 -4.42 2.39 -10.08
CA VAL A 223 -4.78 3.73 -10.58
C VAL A 223 -3.81 4.12 -11.69
N ASN A 224 -4.32 4.76 -12.74
CA ASN A 224 -3.53 5.33 -13.85
C ASN A 224 -2.76 4.33 -14.73
N ASP A 225 -3.06 3.02 -14.65
CA ASP A 225 -2.49 1.99 -15.52
C ASP A 225 -3.47 1.56 -16.62
N THR A 226 -3.83 2.48 -17.51
CA THR A 226 -4.81 2.23 -18.59
C THR A 226 -4.40 1.09 -19.53
N LYS A 227 -3.10 0.82 -19.63
CA LYS A 227 -2.53 -0.25 -20.46
C LYS A 227 -2.31 -1.56 -19.69
N LYS A 228 -2.68 -1.61 -18.40
CA LYS A 228 -2.60 -2.78 -17.52
C LYS A 228 -1.20 -3.42 -17.52
N LYS A 229 -0.16 -2.58 -17.49
CA LYS A 229 1.25 -2.97 -17.56
C LYS A 229 1.82 -3.43 -16.22
N LEU A 230 1.25 -2.97 -15.10
CA LEU A 230 1.75 -3.32 -13.78
C LEU A 230 1.62 -4.83 -13.55
N ALA A 231 2.76 -5.47 -13.24
CA ALA A 231 2.74 -6.86 -12.83
C ALA A 231 2.16 -6.99 -11.42
N ILE A 232 1.19 -7.88 -11.22
CA ILE A 232 0.61 -8.12 -9.89
C ILE A 232 1.50 -9.06 -9.09
N CYS A 233 1.99 -10.10 -9.75
CA CYS A 233 2.87 -11.08 -9.13
C CYS A 233 3.88 -11.57 -10.15
N ILE A 234 5.16 -11.62 -9.77
CA ILE A 234 6.24 -12.19 -10.57
C ILE A 234 6.85 -13.32 -9.75
N THR A 235 7.02 -14.48 -10.39
CA THR A 235 7.78 -15.59 -9.80
C THR A 235 9.21 -15.58 -10.34
N PHE A 236 10.13 -15.92 -9.45
CA PHE A 236 11.54 -16.06 -9.74
C PHE A 236 12.04 -17.44 -9.33
N LYS A 237 13.16 -17.85 -9.93
CA LYS A 237 14.03 -18.89 -9.42
C LYS A 237 15.13 -18.22 -8.59
N GLY A 238 14.94 -18.18 -7.28
CA GLY A 238 15.92 -17.68 -6.32
C GLY A 238 17.14 -18.61 -6.21
N ASN A 239 18.23 -18.07 -5.69
CA ASN A 239 19.49 -18.74 -5.39
C ASN A 239 20.08 -18.20 -4.07
N ASN A 240 21.21 -18.76 -3.64
CA ASN A 240 21.94 -18.36 -2.44
C ASN A 240 23.40 -17.98 -2.73
N THR A 241 23.71 -17.64 -3.99
CA THR A 241 25.07 -17.37 -4.45
C THR A 241 25.36 -15.89 -4.62
N GLY A 242 24.39 -15.02 -4.33
CA GLY A 242 24.45 -13.58 -4.62
C GLY A 242 24.16 -13.23 -6.08
N ALA A 243 23.96 -14.21 -6.97
CA ALA A 243 23.65 -13.94 -8.38
C ALA A 243 22.20 -13.47 -8.55
N GLU A 244 21.94 -12.64 -9.56
CA GLU A 244 20.58 -12.15 -9.79
C GLU A 244 19.58 -13.30 -10.07
N PRO A 245 18.42 -13.32 -9.39
CA PRO A 245 17.40 -14.35 -9.58
C PRO A 245 16.80 -14.34 -10.99
N THR A 246 16.61 -15.51 -11.59
CA THR A 246 16.00 -15.60 -12.91
C THR A 246 14.48 -15.44 -12.81
N LYS A 247 13.90 -14.53 -13.60
CA LYS A 247 12.44 -14.39 -13.72
C LYS A 247 11.85 -15.63 -14.40
N VAL A 248 10.79 -16.19 -13.83
CA VAL A 248 10.11 -17.40 -14.32
C VAL A 248 8.78 -17.07 -14.99
N ALA A 249 7.88 -16.38 -14.27
CA ALA A 249 6.58 -16.00 -14.82
C ALA A 249 6.14 -14.62 -14.35
N THR A 250 5.26 -13.99 -15.11
CA THR A 250 4.65 -12.69 -14.79
C THR A 250 3.14 -12.80 -14.91
N PHE A 251 2.45 -12.41 -13.84
CA PHE A 251 1.00 -12.43 -13.74
C PHE A 251 0.48 -10.99 -13.63
N THR A 252 -0.49 -10.65 -14.47
CA THR A 252 -1.13 -9.33 -14.50
C THR A 252 -2.56 -9.41 -13.97
N GLY A 253 -3.18 -8.26 -13.72
CA GLY A 253 -4.60 -8.22 -13.33
C GLY A 253 -5.52 -8.77 -14.42
N SER A 254 -5.07 -8.76 -15.68
CA SER A 254 -5.81 -9.31 -16.83
C SER A 254 -5.72 -10.83 -16.94
N THR A 255 -4.67 -11.46 -16.40
CA THR A 255 -4.48 -12.92 -16.48
C THR A 255 -4.95 -13.64 -15.21
N GLY A 256 -4.81 -13.00 -14.04
CA GLY A 256 -4.85 -13.71 -12.76
C GLY A 256 -3.52 -14.41 -12.47
N GLY A 257 -3.40 -14.98 -11.27
CA GLY A 257 -2.24 -15.76 -10.83
C GLY A 257 -2.36 -17.26 -11.15
N ASP A 258 -1.32 -18.03 -10.79
CA ASP A 258 -1.26 -19.48 -11.00
C ASP A 258 -2.05 -20.30 -9.97
N GLY A 259 -2.58 -19.66 -8.91
CA GLY A 259 -3.31 -20.34 -7.84
C GLY A 259 -2.44 -21.14 -6.87
N THR A 260 -1.14 -21.25 -7.12
CA THR A 260 -0.18 -22.03 -6.32
C THR A 260 0.79 -21.14 -5.56
N ASN A 261 1.61 -20.36 -6.28
CA ASN A 261 2.55 -19.40 -5.71
C ASN A 261 1.93 -18.01 -5.69
N CYS A 262 1.35 -17.58 -6.82
CA CYS A 262 0.63 -16.32 -6.96
C CYS A 262 -0.89 -16.57 -6.88
N LYS A 263 -1.46 -16.33 -5.70
CA LYS A 263 -2.85 -16.65 -5.37
C LYS A 263 -3.74 -15.41 -5.47
N PHE A 264 -4.22 -15.13 -6.67
CA PHE A 264 -5.22 -14.10 -6.94
C PHE A 264 -5.94 -14.39 -8.26
N THR A 265 -7.14 -13.84 -8.41
CA THR A 265 -7.95 -13.89 -9.64
C THR A 265 -8.10 -12.49 -10.23
N LYS A 266 -8.64 -12.40 -11.45
CA LYS A 266 -8.95 -11.11 -12.09
C LYS A 266 -9.92 -10.26 -11.24
N ALA A 267 -10.85 -10.90 -10.54
CA ALA A 267 -11.83 -10.21 -9.69
C ALA A 267 -11.18 -9.56 -8.45
N ASN A 268 -9.96 -9.97 -8.08
CA ASN A 268 -9.23 -9.34 -6.99
C ASN A 268 -8.55 -8.03 -7.39
N VAL A 269 -8.56 -7.65 -8.68
CA VAL A 269 -7.87 -6.47 -9.20
C VAL A 269 -8.86 -5.55 -9.92
N THR A 270 -9.00 -4.33 -9.42
CA THR A 270 -9.79 -3.26 -10.03
C THR A 270 -8.85 -2.21 -10.62
N TYR A 271 -9.14 -1.75 -11.84
CA TYR A 271 -8.41 -0.65 -12.48
C TYR A 271 -9.27 0.62 -12.43
N LYS A 272 -8.65 1.76 -12.15
CA LYS A 272 -9.25 3.09 -12.11
C LYS A 272 -8.45 4.10 -12.91
#